data_AF-A0A761KWE2-F1
#
_entry.id   AF-A0A761KWE2-F1
#
_cell.length_a   1.000
_cell.length_b   1.000
_cell.length_c   1.000
_cell.angle_alpha   90.00
_cell.angle_beta   90.00
_cell.angle_gamma   90.00
#
_symmetry.space_group_name_H-M   'P 1'
#
loop_
_entity.id
_entity.type
_entity.pdbx_description
1 polymer ?
#
loop_
_entity_poly.entity_id
_entity_poly.type
_entity_poly.pdbx_seq_one_letter_code
_entity_poly.pdbx_strand_id
1 'polypeptide(L)'
;MYTSGYANRSSSFPTTTHNAARTATENAAAGLVSEVVYHEDQPMMAQLLLLPLLRQLGQQSRWQLWLTPQQKLSREWVQSSGLPLTKVMQISQLAPRHTLESMIRALRTGNYSVVIGWMTEELTEEEH
;
A
#
# COMPACT_ATOMS: atom_id res chain seq x y z
N MET A 1 -29.42 55.36 -38.62
CA MET A 1 -28.88 54.14 -39.26
C MET A 1 -29.81 52.98 -38.91
N TYR A 2 -30.46 52.45 -39.95
CA TYR A 2 -31.08 51.13 -40.14
C TYR A 2 -30.13 49.96 -39.70
N THR A 3 -30.48 48.71 -39.34
CA THR A 3 -31.68 47.84 -39.42
C THR A 3 -31.63 46.70 -38.36
N SER A 4 -32.79 46.03 -38.16
CA SER A 4 -33.03 44.57 -38.22
C SER A 4 -32.39 43.59 -37.21
N GLY A 5 -33.25 42.69 -36.73
CA GLY A 5 -32.99 41.25 -36.91
C GLY A 5 -33.28 40.36 -35.70
N TYR A 6 -34.43 39.67 -35.71
CA TYR A 6 -34.71 38.52 -34.83
C TYR A 6 -33.68 37.39 -35.01
N ALA A 7 -33.25 36.76 -33.91
CA ALA A 7 -32.65 35.43 -33.93
C ALA A 7 -33.06 34.61 -32.70
N ASN A 8 -33.95 33.66 -32.95
CA ASN A 8 -34.20 32.49 -32.12
C ASN A 8 -32.99 31.55 -32.21
N ARG A 9 -32.45 31.07 -31.08
CA ARG A 9 -31.63 29.85 -31.09
C ARG A 9 -31.76 29.10 -29.78
N SER A 10 -32.57 28.04 -29.82
CA SER A 10 -32.48 26.89 -28.94
C SER A 10 -31.07 26.28 -29.02
N SER A 11 -30.44 26.01 -27.88
CA SER A 11 -29.35 25.03 -27.81
C SER A 11 -29.29 24.37 -26.44
N SER A 12 -29.96 23.23 -26.39
CA SER A 12 -29.59 21.94 -25.77
C SER A 12 -28.36 21.91 -24.85
N PHE A 13 -28.59 21.33 -23.67
CA PHE A 13 -27.59 20.85 -22.72
C PHE A 13 -26.56 19.91 -23.36
N PRO A 14 -25.31 19.97 -22.89
CA PRO A 14 -24.51 18.76 -22.74
C PRO A 14 -24.39 18.40 -21.25
N THR A 15 -25.07 17.31 -20.87
CA THR A 15 -24.74 16.51 -19.69
C THR A 15 -23.35 15.91 -19.91
N THR A 16 -22.31 16.44 -19.26
CA THR A 16 -21.01 15.78 -19.28
C THR A 16 -20.94 14.77 -18.16
N THR A 17 -21.30 13.55 -18.51
CA THR A 17 -21.06 12.29 -17.80
C THR A 17 -19.55 12.08 -17.64
N HIS A 18 -18.96 12.62 -16.58
CA HIS A 18 -17.62 12.22 -16.13
C HIS A 18 -17.75 11.17 -15.03
N ASN A 19 -17.99 9.91 -15.42
CA ASN A 19 -17.58 8.75 -14.60
C ASN A 19 -17.74 7.39 -15.31
N ALA A 20 -17.50 7.34 -16.63
CA ALA A 20 -17.49 6.08 -17.39
C ALA A 20 -16.08 5.73 -17.94
N ALA A 21 -15.03 6.03 -17.17
CA ALA A 21 -13.65 5.72 -17.55
C ALA A 21 -12.78 5.26 -16.36
N ARG A 22 -13.36 4.49 -15.43
CA ARG A 22 -12.59 3.69 -14.46
C ARG A 22 -12.75 2.19 -14.65
N THR A 23 -13.48 1.76 -15.68
CA THR A 23 -13.53 0.37 -16.16
C THR A 23 -12.47 0.16 -17.24
N ALA A 24 -11.21 0.30 -16.87
CA ALA A 24 -10.08 -0.19 -17.66
C ALA A 24 -8.93 -0.41 -16.69
N THR A 25 -8.52 -1.68 -16.55
CA THR A 25 -7.44 -2.16 -15.69
C THR A 25 -7.77 -2.46 -14.22
N GLU A 26 -8.99 -2.92 -13.93
CA GLU A 26 -9.24 -3.81 -12.78
C GLU A 26 -8.84 -5.27 -13.11
N ASN A 27 -7.68 -5.46 -13.75
CA ASN A 27 -6.83 -6.59 -13.37
C ASN A 27 -6.08 -6.12 -12.12
N ALA A 28 -6.85 -5.85 -11.06
CA ALA A 28 -6.29 -5.60 -9.75
C ALA A 28 -5.55 -6.89 -9.41
N ALA A 29 -4.22 -6.86 -9.46
CA ALA A 29 -3.41 -7.92 -8.90
C ALA A 29 -3.99 -8.22 -7.51
N ALA A 30 -4.64 -9.37 -7.37
CA ALA A 30 -5.26 -9.76 -6.12
C ALA A 30 -4.16 -9.63 -5.06
N GLY A 31 -4.41 -8.81 -4.03
CA GLY A 31 -3.45 -8.64 -2.95
C GLY A 31 -3.13 -10.01 -2.37
N LEU A 32 -1.86 -10.27 -2.10
CA LEU A 32 -1.42 -11.51 -1.47
C LEU A 32 -1.20 -11.24 0.01
N VAL A 33 -1.69 -12.15 0.85
CA VAL A 33 -1.28 -12.26 2.25
C VAL A 33 -0.31 -13.43 2.31
N SER A 34 0.86 -13.18 2.87
CA SER A 34 1.90 -14.20 3.04
C SER A 34 2.43 -14.10 4.46
N GLU A 35 2.51 -15.23 5.13
CA GLU A 35 3.16 -15.38 6.42
C GLU A 35 4.58 -15.92 6.21
N VAL A 36 5.53 -15.42 7.02
CA VAL A 36 6.91 -15.91 7.01
C VAL A 36 7.33 -16.20 8.45
N VAL A 37 7.37 -17.48 8.78
CA VAL A 37 7.85 -17.97 10.08
C VAL A 37 9.33 -18.32 9.96
N TYR A 38 10.14 -17.87 10.91
CA TYR A 38 11.55 -18.20 10.97
C TYR A 38 11.95 -18.57 12.38
N HIS A 39 12.91 -19.49 12.50
CA HIS A 39 13.55 -19.80 13.76
C HIS A 39 14.63 -18.77 14.06
N GLU A 40 14.72 -18.33 15.32
CA GLU A 40 15.72 -17.34 15.76
C GLU A 40 17.17 -17.82 15.52
N ASP A 41 17.38 -19.13 15.40
CA ASP A 41 18.67 -19.75 15.12
C ASP A 41 19.12 -19.57 13.66
N GLN A 42 18.19 -19.26 12.74
CA GLN A 42 18.47 -19.14 11.29
C GLN A 42 17.78 -17.93 10.65
N PRO A 43 18.06 -16.70 11.12
CA PRO A 43 17.45 -15.48 10.59
C PRO A 43 17.92 -15.16 9.16
N MET A 44 19.07 -15.73 8.76
CA MET A 44 19.64 -15.54 7.42
C MET A 44 18.68 -15.99 6.32
N MET A 45 17.95 -17.10 6.53
CA MET A 45 17.04 -17.63 5.52
C MET A 45 15.86 -16.69 5.28
N ALA A 46 15.28 -16.16 6.37
CA ALA A 46 14.21 -15.17 6.29
C ALA A 46 14.67 -13.92 5.54
N GLN A 47 15.89 -13.44 5.81
CA GLN A 47 16.44 -12.27 5.12
C GLN A 47 16.68 -12.52 3.63
N LEU A 48 17.19 -13.69 3.24
CA LEU A 48 17.42 -14.02 1.84
C LEU A 48 16.13 -14.12 1.02
N LEU A 49 15.02 -14.57 1.62
CA LEU A 49 13.72 -14.63 0.95
C LEU A 49 12.97 -13.29 0.98
N LEU A 50 12.95 -12.62 2.13
CA LEU A 50 12.19 -11.38 2.30
C LEU A 50 12.85 -10.20 1.58
N LEU A 51 14.17 -10.05 1.64
CA LEU A 51 14.83 -8.87 1.09
C LEU A 51 14.61 -8.68 -0.42
N PRO A 52 14.77 -9.70 -1.28
CA PRO A 52 14.51 -9.54 -2.72
C PRO A 52 13.06 -9.15 -3.00
N LEU A 53 12.10 -9.75 -2.28
CA LEU A 53 10.68 -9.43 -2.41
C LEU A 53 10.41 -7.97 -2.01
N LEU A 54 10.94 -7.54 -0.87
CA LEU A 54 10.81 -6.16 -0.40
C LEU A 54 11.46 -5.18 -1.39
N ARG A 55 12.60 -5.51 -1.99
CA ARG A 55 13.21 -4.67 -3.02
C ARG A 55 12.34 -4.57 -4.27
N GLN A 56 11.75 -5.68 -4.72
CA GLN A 56 10.81 -5.69 -5.84
C GLN A 56 9.57 -4.84 -5.56
N LEU A 57 8.96 -4.99 -4.38
CA LEU A 57 7.82 -4.17 -3.97
C LEU A 57 8.21 -2.70 -3.76
N GLY A 58 9.48 -2.43 -3.47
CA GLY A 58 10.05 -1.09 -3.33
C GLY A 58 10.27 -0.37 -4.67
N GLN A 59 10.31 -1.09 -5.79
CA GLN A 59 10.36 -0.47 -7.12
C GLN A 59 9.01 0.13 -7.54
N GLN A 60 7.91 -0.32 -6.94
CA GLN A 60 6.59 0.24 -7.20
C GLN A 60 6.48 1.70 -6.73
N SER A 61 5.57 2.47 -7.32
CA SER A 61 5.29 3.88 -6.95
C SER A 61 4.43 4.02 -5.68
N ARG A 62 4.57 3.07 -4.73
CA ARG A 62 3.78 2.96 -3.50
C ARG A 62 4.71 2.84 -2.30
N TRP A 63 4.20 3.16 -1.12
CA TRP A 63 4.95 3.13 0.13
C TRP A 63 5.10 1.69 0.67
N GLN A 64 6.14 1.45 1.46
CA GLN A 64 6.27 0.25 2.27
C GLN A 64 5.99 0.60 3.73
N LEU A 65 5.02 -0.07 4.35
CA LEU A 65 4.66 0.17 5.74
C LEU A 65 5.23 -0.93 6.65
N TRP A 66 5.95 -0.51 7.68
CA TRP A 66 6.53 -1.36 8.70
C TRP A 66 5.84 -1.11 10.04
N LEU A 67 5.10 -2.11 10.55
CA LEU A 67 4.43 -2.07 11.84
C LEU A 67 5.25 -2.86 12.86
N THR A 68 6.09 -2.17 13.62
CA THR A 68 7.05 -2.81 14.52
C THR A 68 6.69 -2.53 15.99
N PRO A 69 6.51 -3.56 16.83
CA PRO A 69 6.03 -3.36 18.20
C PRO A 69 7.08 -2.70 19.11
N GLN A 70 8.37 -3.00 18.96
CA GLN A 70 9.40 -2.52 19.90
C GLN A 70 10.62 -1.83 19.27
N GLN A 71 11.08 -2.28 18.10
CA GLN A 71 12.35 -1.80 17.55
C GLN A 71 12.19 -0.82 16.39
N LYS A 72 12.94 0.29 16.44
CA LYS A 72 13.05 1.21 15.31
C LYS A 72 13.77 0.52 14.14
N LEU A 73 13.26 0.71 12.93
CA LEU A 73 13.87 0.17 11.73
C LEU A 73 15.19 0.90 11.51
N SER A 74 16.30 0.15 11.50
CA SER A 74 17.61 0.75 11.30
C SER A 74 17.71 1.36 9.90
N ARG A 75 18.00 2.67 9.83
CA ARG A 75 18.20 3.36 8.56
C ARG A 75 19.38 2.79 7.77
N GLU A 76 20.44 2.41 8.48
CA GLU A 76 21.62 1.78 7.89
C GLU A 76 21.27 0.43 7.26
N TRP A 77 20.45 -0.38 7.95
CA TRP A 77 19.98 -1.66 7.42
C TRP A 77 19.10 -1.49 6.18
N VAL A 78 18.18 -0.51 6.19
CA VAL A 78 17.35 -0.18 5.01
C VAL A 78 18.23 0.18 3.82
N GLN A 79 19.27 0.98 4.05
CA GLN A 79 20.22 1.39 3.02
C GLN A 79 21.06 0.22 2.50
N SER A 80 21.67 -0.57 3.39
CA SER A 80 22.54 -1.69 3.00
C SER A 80 21.75 -2.83 2.34
N SER A 81 20.48 -3.00 2.70
CA SER A 81 19.55 -3.95 2.07
C SER A 81 19.08 -3.49 0.69
N GLY A 82 19.36 -2.24 0.31
CA GLY A 82 18.96 -1.64 -0.97
C GLY A 82 17.46 -1.38 -1.09
N LEU A 83 16.81 -1.11 0.03
CA LEU A 83 15.43 -0.65 0.09
C LEU A 83 15.38 0.88 -0.11
N PRO A 84 14.31 1.42 -0.70
CA PRO A 84 14.20 2.86 -0.96
C PRO A 84 13.89 3.64 0.32
N LEU A 85 14.90 4.29 0.93
CA LEU A 85 14.71 5.08 2.16
C LEU A 85 13.59 6.13 2.06
N THR A 86 13.36 6.67 0.86
CA THR A 86 12.36 7.71 0.61
C THR A 86 10.92 7.20 0.55
N LYS A 87 10.72 5.88 0.47
CA LYS A 87 9.39 5.23 0.34
C LYS A 87 9.11 4.22 1.44
N VAL A 88 9.85 4.29 2.55
CA VAL A 88 9.65 3.46 3.73
C VAL A 88 8.98 4.30 4.81
N MET A 89 7.86 3.81 5.34
CA MET A 89 7.17 4.36 6.48
C MET A 89 7.20 3.35 7.62
N GLN A 90 7.43 3.84 8.83
CA GLN A 90 7.43 3.02 10.04
C GLN A 90 6.43 3.56 11.06
N ILE A 91 5.66 2.67 11.65
CA ILE A 91 4.89 2.91 12.87
C ILE A 91 5.52 2.07 13.98
N SER A 92 6.17 2.74 14.92
CA SER A 92 6.79 2.12 16.11
C SER A 92 5.85 2.15 17.30
N GLN A 93 6.07 1.27 18.29
CA GLN A 93 5.32 1.23 19.56
C GLN A 93 3.82 0.95 19.37
N LEU A 94 3.47 0.25 18.29
CA LEU A 94 2.10 -0.18 18.06
C LEU A 94 1.77 -1.33 19.00
N ALA A 95 0.72 -1.17 19.81
CA ALA A 95 0.25 -2.25 20.67
C ALA A 95 -0.25 -3.43 19.79
N PRO A 96 0.03 -4.69 20.15
CA PRO A 96 -0.32 -5.86 19.32
C PRO A 96 -1.78 -5.88 18.87
N ARG A 97 -2.71 -5.56 19.77
CA ARG A 97 -4.16 -5.43 19.52
C ARG A 97 -4.56 -4.46 18.39
N HIS A 98 -3.68 -3.53 18.02
CA HIS A 98 -3.92 -2.53 16.98
C HIS A 98 -3.22 -2.87 15.66
N THR A 99 -2.37 -3.89 15.62
CA THR A 99 -1.58 -4.26 14.44
C THR A 99 -2.48 -4.65 13.29
N LEU A 100 -3.39 -5.61 13.50
CA LEU A 100 -4.29 -6.11 12.46
C LEU A 100 -5.18 -4.99 11.88
N GLU A 101 -5.84 -4.23 12.76
CA GLU A 101 -6.65 -3.07 12.35
C GLU A 101 -5.85 -2.05 11.55
N SER A 102 -4.59 -1.80 11.94
CA SER A 102 -3.70 -0.89 11.21
C SER A 102 -3.32 -1.45 9.84
N MET A 103 -3.08 -2.76 9.73
CA MET A 103 -2.82 -3.43 8.45
C MET A 103 -4.00 -3.30 7.50
N ILE A 104 -5.22 -3.62 7.98
CA ILE A 104 -6.45 -3.52 7.20
C ILE A 104 -6.65 -2.09 6.70
N ARG A 105 -6.52 -1.09 7.58
CA ARG A 105 -6.69 0.32 7.20
C ARG A 105 -5.65 0.77 6.19
N ALA A 106 -4.39 0.39 6.39
CA ALA A 106 -3.31 0.72 5.47
C ALA A 106 -3.59 0.14 4.08
N LEU A 107 -3.91 -1.16 3.99
CA LEU A 107 -4.21 -1.83 2.72
C LEU A 107 -5.40 -1.19 2.00
N ARG A 108 -6.47 -0.84 2.72
CA ARG A 108 -7.65 -0.16 2.16
C ARG A 108 -7.33 1.19 1.53
N THR A 109 -6.27 1.88 1.95
CA THR A 109 -5.89 3.16 1.33
C THR A 109 -5.34 3.02 -0.09
N GLY A 110 -4.87 1.84 -0.48
CA GLY A 110 -4.23 1.63 -1.77
C GLY A 110 -2.84 2.28 -1.91
N ASN A 111 -2.31 2.94 -0.88
CA ASN A 111 -1.06 3.69 -0.97
C ASN A 111 0.21 2.87 -0.72
N TYR A 112 0.06 1.61 -0.29
CA TYR A 112 1.17 0.75 0.12
C TYR A 112 1.35 -0.45 -0.80
N SER A 113 2.57 -0.71 -1.30
CA SER A 113 2.89 -1.92 -2.05
C SER A 113 3.04 -3.15 -1.15
N VAL A 114 3.36 -2.92 0.12
CA VAL A 114 3.44 -3.95 1.15
C VAL A 114 3.15 -3.31 2.51
N VAL A 115 2.45 -4.07 3.35
CA VAL A 115 2.28 -3.77 4.78
C VAL A 115 2.80 -4.97 5.55
N ILE A 116 3.73 -4.74 6.46
CA ILE A 116 4.43 -5.80 7.16
C ILE A 116 4.17 -5.62 8.66
N GLY A 117 3.74 -6.69 9.31
CA GLY A 117 3.49 -6.76 10.75
C GLY A 117 4.41 -7.77 11.42
N TRP A 118 4.82 -7.47 12.64
CA TRP A 118 5.61 -8.37 13.49
C TRP A 118 4.69 -8.86 14.59
N MET A 119 4.37 -10.15 14.54
CA MET A 119 3.49 -10.83 15.48
C MET A 119 4.36 -11.80 16.28
N THR A 120 4.41 -11.60 17.59
CA THR A 120 5.14 -12.47 18.53
C THR A 120 4.23 -13.54 19.14
N GLU A 121 2.92 -13.38 18.97
CA GLU A 121 1.89 -14.31 19.40
C GLU A 121 1.33 -15.01 18.15
N GLU A 122 1.00 -16.29 18.27
CA GLU A 122 0.33 -17.03 17.17
C GLU A 122 -0.99 -16.35 16.82
N LEU A 123 -1.24 -16.22 15.52
CA LEU A 123 -2.50 -15.71 15.02
C LEU A 123 -3.62 -16.70 15.37
N THR A 124 -4.75 -16.19 15.84
CA THR A 124 -5.95 -17.02 15.99
C THR A 124 -6.51 -17.40 14.61
N GLU A 125 -7.36 -18.43 14.51
CA GLU A 125 -7.96 -18.85 13.22
C GLU A 125 -8.72 -17.73 12.49
N GLU A 126 -9.19 -16.71 13.22
CA GLU A 126 -9.87 -15.53 12.66
C GLU A 126 -8.89 -14.49 12.07
N GLU A 127 -7.61 -14.60 12.39
CA GLU A 127 -6.55 -13.65 11.99
C GLU A 127 -5.62 -14.19 10.88
N HIS A 128 -5.74 -15.47 10.52
CA HIS A 128 -5.07 -16.13 9.38
C HIS A 128 -5.75 -15.81 8.03
#